data_AF-A0A9D4KK98-F1
#
_entry.id   AF-A0A9D4KK98-F1
#
_cell.length_a   1.000
_cell.length_b   1.000
_cell.length_c   1.000
_cell.angle_alpha   90.00
_cell.angle_beta   90.00
_cell.angle_gamma   90.00
#
_symmetry.space_group_name_H-M   'P 1'
#
loop_
_entity.id
_entity.type
_entity.pdbx_description
1 polymer ?
#
loop_
_entity_poly.entity_id
_entity_poly.type
_entity_poly.pdbx_seq_one_letter_code
_entity_poly.pdbx_strand_id
1 'polypeptide(L)'
;MHSYEPGDFVWLLEESRKPGITHKPEMYYEGPFVVMQSLSNVNFRIQLDRHGKEKVVNHNKLKPYEGTNAPKLLQTERRKLKMNKE
;
A
#
# COMPACT_ATOMS: atom_id res chain seq x y z
N MET A 1 -16.21 -9.04 -0.67
CA MET A 1 -15.16 -8.50 -1.57
C MET A 1 -14.92 -7.07 -1.14
N HIS A 2 -13.73 -6.78 -0.59
CA HIS A 2 -13.38 -5.39 -0.27
C HIS A 2 -12.80 -4.77 -1.54
N SER A 3 -13.50 -3.78 -2.09
CA SER A 3 -13.00 -2.99 -3.20
C SER A 3 -12.18 -1.84 -2.62
N TYR A 4 -10.92 -1.74 -3.01
CA TYR A 4 -10.08 -0.60 -2.63
C TYR A 4 -10.29 0.53 -3.64
N GLU A 5 -10.46 1.75 -3.15
CA GLU A 5 -10.61 2.94 -3.99
C GLU A 5 -9.28 3.71 -4.11
N PRO A 6 -9.04 4.43 -5.22
CA PRO A 6 -7.87 5.28 -5.32
C PRO A 6 -7.88 6.35 -4.22
N GLY A 7 -6.83 6.40 -3.41
CA GLY A 7 -6.70 7.25 -2.23
C GLY A 7 -6.81 6.50 -0.89
N ASP A 8 -7.21 5.22 -0.90
CA ASP A 8 -7.18 4.38 0.29
C ASP A 8 -5.76 4.03 0.72
N PHE A 9 -5.59 3.84 2.02
CA PHE A 9 -4.34 3.36 2.60
C PHE A 9 -4.40 1.85 2.79
N VAL A 10 -3.36 1.17 2.36
CA VAL A 10 -3.25 -0.29 2.43
C VAL A 10 -1.86 -0.71 2.86
N TRP A 11 -1.77 -1.75 3.67
CA TRP A 11 -0.52 -2.42 3.97
C TRP A 11 -0.20 -3.47 2.92
N LEU A 12 1.07 -3.59 2.54
CA LEU A 12 1.54 -4.63 1.65
C LEU A 12 2.19 -5.76 2.46
N LEU A 13 1.73 -6.99 2.27
CA LEU A 13 2.42 -8.16 2.80
C LEU A 13 3.65 -8.47 1.92
N GLU A 14 4.85 -8.33 2.50
CA GLU A 14 6.09 -8.68 1.82
C GLU A 14 6.40 -10.18 2.00
N GLU A 15 6.36 -10.92 0.89
CA GLU A 15 6.83 -12.31 0.86
C GLU A 15 8.32 -12.35 0.56
N SER A 16 9.14 -12.03 1.56
CA SER A 16 10.58 -12.23 1.48
C SER A 16 10.92 -13.71 1.62
N ARG A 17 10.73 -14.51 0.55
CA ARG A 17 11.17 -15.92 0.49
C ARG A 17 12.58 -15.99 -0.09
N LYS A 18 13.60 -16.10 0.77
CA LYS A 18 14.97 -16.41 0.32
C LYS A 18 15.13 -17.93 0.14
N PRO A 19 15.62 -18.41 -1.01
CA PRO A 19 15.87 -19.84 -1.18
C PRO A 19 16.95 -20.30 -0.18
N GLY A 20 16.71 -21.43 0.50
CA GLY A 20 17.67 -22.03 1.44
C GLY A 20 17.60 -21.54 2.90
N ILE A 21 16.72 -20.58 3.23
CA ILE A 21 16.47 -20.16 4.61
C ILE A 21 15.04 -20.53 4.98
N THR A 22 14.85 -21.35 6.02
CA THR A 22 13.53 -21.56 6.63
C THR A 22 13.19 -20.29 7.42
N HIS A 23 12.46 -19.39 6.77
CA HIS A 23 11.91 -18.23 7.46
C HIS A 23 10.82 -18.71 8.42
N LYS A 24 10.98 -18.41 9.72
CA LYS A 24 9.83 -18.39 10.65
C LYS A 24 8.79 -17.45 10.02
N PRO A 25 7.49 -17.78 10.01
CA PRO A 25 6.46 -16.94 9.42
C PRO A 25 6.30 -15.65 10.25
N GLU A 26 7.19 -14.70 10.00
CA GLU A 26 7.11 -13.34 10.48
C GLU A 26 6.50 -12.55 9.33
N MET A 27 5.20 -12.30 9.40
CA MET A 27 4.46 -11.57 8.38
C MET A 27 4.89 -10.10 8.43
N TYR A 28 5.88 -9.74 7.61
CA TYR A 28 6.31 -8.35 7.47
C TYR A 28 5.31 -7.60 6.60
N TYR A 29 4.54 -6.71 7.23
CA TYR A 29 3.77 -5.71 6.52
C TYR A 29 4.68 -4.53 6.23
N GLU A 30 4.98 -4.31 4.96
CA GLU A 30 5.66 -3.12 4.50
C GLU A 30 4.63 -2.00 4.36
N GLY A 31 4.94 -0.84 4.94
CA GLY A 31 4.40 0.49 4.68
C GLY A 31 2.88 0.66 4.51
N PRO A 32 2.30 1.78 4.95
CA PRO A 32 1.01 2.17 4.43
C PRO A 32 1.21 2.80 3.03
N PHE A 33 0.79 2.08 2.00
CA PHE A 33 0.78 2.54 0.62
C PHE A 33 -0.55 3.19 0.29
N VAL A 34 -0.54 4.12 -0.66
CA VAL A 34 -1.75 4.69 -1.24
C VAL A 34 -2.13 3.89 -2.47
N VAL A 35 -3.40 3.50 -2.56
CA VAL A 35 -3.95 2.91 -3.78
C VAL A 35 -4.05 4.02 -4.82
N MET A 36 -3.35 3.87 -5.93
CA MET A 36 -3.36 4.84 -7.03
C MET A 36 -4.44 4.51 -8.06
N GLN A 37 -4.57 3.22 -8.38
CA GLN A 37 -5.51 2.76 -9.39
C GLN A 37 -5.89 1.29 -9.18
N SER A 38 -7.17 0.96 -9.31
CA SER A 38 -7.62 -0.41 -9.47
C SER A 38 -7.46 -0.82 -10.93
N LEU A 39 -6.54 -1.74 -11.23
CA LEU A 39 -6.38 -2.28 -12.57
C LEU A 39 -7.46 -3.32 -12.87
N SER A 40 -7.86 -4.08 -11.86
CA SER A 40 -8.90 -5.10 -11.93
C SER A 40 -9.42 -5.40 -10.52
N ASN A 41 -10.42 -6.26 -10.39
CA ASN A 41 -10.93 -6.72 -9.09
C ASN A 41 -9.86 -7.40 -8.21
N VAL A 42 -8.78 -7.89 -8.83
CA VAL A 42 -7.74 -8.67 -8.17
C VAL A 42 -6.40 -7.91 -8.08
N ASN A 43 -6.13 -6.99 -9.00
CA ASN A 43 -4.84 -6.31 -9.10
C ASN A 43 -4.99 -4.80 -8.92
N PHE A 44 -4.17 -4.24 -8.04
CA PHE A 44 -4.18 -2.82 -7.69
C PHE A 44 -2.77 -2.24 -7.84
N ARG A 45 -2.68 -1.00 -8.32
CA ARG A 45 -1.46 -0.18 -8.26
C ARG A 45 -1.45 0.57 -6.95
N ILE A 46 -0.36 0.41 -6.22
CA ILE A 46 -0.10 1.09 -4.96
C ILE A 46 1.23 1.85 -5.05
N GLN A 47 1.34 2.94 -4.31
CA GLN A 47 2.54 3.77 -4.28
C GLN A 47 2.77 4.29 -2.86
N LEU A 48 4.03 4.36 -2.43
CA LEU A 48 4.37 4.82 -1.07
C LEU A 48 4.35 6.35 -0.98
N ASP A 49 4.78 7.01 -2.05
CA ASP A 49 4.94 8.45 -2.18
C ASP A 49 4.56 8.86 -3.62
N ARG A 50 4.17 10.12 -3.86
CA ARG A 50 3.79 10.61 -5.20
C ARG A 50 4.86 10.37 -6.28
N HIS A 51 6.14 10.47 -5.93
CA HIS A 51 7.28 10.18 -6.82
C HIS A 51 7.94 8.83 -6.49
N GLY A 52 7.38 8.10 -5.52
CA GLY A 52 7.88 6.82 -5.07
C GLY A 52 7.68 5.71 -6.10
N LYS A 53 8.25 4.54 -5.81
CA LYS A 53 8.11 3.36 -6.66
C LYS A 53 6.67 2.84 -6.62
N GLU A 54 6.06 2.76 -7.79
CA GLU A 54 4.77 2.08 -7.96
C GLU A 54 4.95 0.56 -7.87
N LYS A 55 4.03 -0.13 -7.20
CA LYS A 55 3.96 -1.59 -7.15
C LYS A 55 2.57 -2.03 -7.59
N VAL A 56 2.53 -3.04 -8.46
CA VAL A 56 1.28 -3.75 -8.79
C VAL A 56 1.19 -4.96 -7.87
N VAL A 57 0.10 -5.05 -7.12
CA VAL A 57 -0.07 -6.09 -6.10
C VAL A 57 -1.47 -6.68 -6.14
N ASN A 58 -1.56 -7.93 -5.71
CA ASN A 58 -2.81 -8.68 -5.65
C ASN A 58 -3.59 -8.30 -4.38
N HIS A 59 -4.92 -8.29 -4.48
CA HIS A 59 -5.85 -8.09 -3.35
C HIS A 59 -5.48 -8.92 -2.12
N ASN A 60 -5.07 -10.18 -2.31
CA ASN A 60 -4.73 -11.08 -1.20
C ASN A 60 -3.49 -10.65 -0.41
N LYS A 61 -2.62 -9.81 -0.99
CA LYS A 61 -1.44 -9.26 -0.33
C LYS A 61 -1.68 -7.88 0.27
N LEU A 62 -2.86 -7.31 0.01
CA LEU A 62 -3.26 -6.03 0.55
C LEU A 62 -4.08 -6.24 1.81
N LYS A 63 -3.76 -5.47 2.84
CA LYS A 63 -4.57 -5.39 4.05
C LYS A 63 -5.06 -3.95 4.22
N PRO A 64 -6.37 -3.72 4.46
CA PRO A 64 -6.88 -2.38 4.69
C PRO A 64 -6.16 -1.75 5.90
N TYR A 65 -5.85 -0.46 5.77
CA TYR A 65 -5.27 0.31 6.87
C TYR A 65 -6.38 0.71 7.85
N GLU A 66 -6.55 -0.05 8.92
CA GLU A 66 -7.58 0.19 9.97
C GLU A 66 -7.24 1.36 10.92
N GLY A 67 -6.12 2.06 10.72
CA GLY A 67 -5.71 3.14 11.61
C GLY A 67 -6.44 4.44 11.33
N THR A 68 -7.14 5.01 12.32
CA THR A 68 -7.63 6.41 12.28
C THR A 68 -6.49 7.42 12.13
N ASN A 69 -5.27 7.02 12.50
CA ASN A 69 -4.06 7.82 12.49
C ASN A 69 -3.05 7.22 11.51
N ALA A 70 -3.22 7.49 10.21
CA ALA A 70 -2.13 7.29 9.25
C ALA A 70 -0.85 7.93 9.84
N PRO A 71 0.32 7.25 9.81
CA PRO A 71 1.54 7.81 10.38
C PRO A 71 1.78 9.22 9.83
N LYS A 72 2.26 10.14 10.66
CA LYS A 72 2.45 11.57 10.32
C LYS A 72 3.14 11.81 8.96
N LEU A 73 3.99 10.87 8.54
CA LEU A 73 4.61 10.83 7.22
C LEU A 73 3.57 10.90 6.07
N LEU A 74 2.53 10.08 6.12
CA LEU A 74 1.47 10.05 5.11
C LEU A 74 0.51 11.23 5.18
N GLN A 75 0.25 11.78 6.37
CA GLN A 75 -0.61 12.98 6.50
C GLN A 75 0.03 14.19 5.80
N THR A 76 1.36 14.25 5.82
CA THR A 76 2.15 15.27 5.13
C THR A 76 2.05 15.11 3.62
N GLU A 77 2.16 13.87 3.11
CA GLU A 77 1.99 13.56 1.68
C GLU A 77 0.54 13.76 1.19
N ARG A 78 -0.46 13.44 2.03
CA ARG A 78 -1.89 13.70 1.74
C ARG A 78 -2.19 15.20 1.63
N ARG A 79 -1.49 16.05 2.39
CA ARG A 79 -1.55 17.51 2.25
C ARG A 79 -0.90 17.98 0.94
N LYS A 80 0.25 17.43 0.54
CA LYS A 80 0.93 17.78 -0.72
C LYS A 80 0.17 17.34 -1.97
N LEU A 81 -0.47 16.17 -1.94
CA LEU A 81 -1.31 15.68 -3.05
C LEU A 81 -2.54 16.58 -3.29
N LYS A 82 -3.10 17.19 -2.24
CA LYS A 82 -4.24 18.12 -2.35
C LYS A 82 -3.87 19.54 -2.78
N MET A 83 -2.59 19.92 -2.70
CA MET A 83 -2.12 21.31 -2.88
C MET A 83 -1.65 21.63 -4.31
N ASN A 84 -1.74 20.69 -5.24
CA ASN A 84 -1.24 20.84 -6.63
C ASN A 84 -2.35 20.68 -7.68
N LYS A 85 -3.60 20.97 -7.32
CA LYS A 85 -4.75 20.99 -8.26
C LYS A 85 -5.19 22.42 -8.57
N GLU A 86 -4.22 23.32 -8.75
CA GLU A 86 -4.38 24.67 -9.29
C GLU A 86 -3.69 24.76 -10.65
#